data_AF-A0A427UWU8-F1
#
_entry.id   AF-A0A427UWU8-F1
#
_cell.length_a   1.000
_cell.length_b   1.000
_cell.length_c   1.000
_cell.angle_alpha   90.00
_cell.angle_beta   90.00
_cell.angle_gamma   90.00
#
_symmetry.space_group_name_H-M   'P 1'
#
loop_
_entity.id
_entity.type
_entity.pdbx_description
1 polymer ?
#
loop_
_entity_poly.entity_id
_entity_poly.type
_entity_poly.pdbx_seq_one_letter_code
_entity_poly.pdbx_strand_id
1 'polypeptide(L)'
;MSREQFETWYLENWGHTEDHLETLFERSPDDHYGYYRLGVRMSHQAWQEATKQAEAKCAALAAKLSDVCAENEELKRANSVALNILNDEDTMITSLWTSSVHKVVAETPATDAWVNEQRAAGATRVETNIRACYEEFPESSRDIVDECIQIAANTAAQLRGSQDGGTRE
;
A
#
# COMPACT_ATOMS: atom_id res chain seq x y z
N MET A 1 16.83 -17.65 -0.25
CA MET A 1 16.85 -19.00 0.36
C MET A 1 16.74 -20.03 -0.76
N SER A 2 17.58 -21.07 -0.75
CA SER A 2 17.46 -22.16 -1.74
C SER A 2 16.25 -23.05 -1.40
N ARG A 3 15.82 -23.87 -2.37
CA ARG A 3 14.71 -24.82 -2.17
C ARG A 3 15.02 -25.78 -1.02
N GLU A 4 16.19 -26.41 -1.02
CA GLU A 4 16.60 -27.33 0.06
C GLU A 4 16.59 -26.66 1.43
N GLN A 5 17.02 -25.40 1.54
CA GLN A 5 16.96 -24.65 2.79
C GLN A 5 15.51 -24.39 3.25
N PHE A 6 14.59 -24.11 2.31
CA PHE A 6 13.17 -23.98 2.63
C PHE A 6 12.58 -25.31 3.10
N GLU A 7 12.92 -26.42 2.44
CA GLU A 7 12.42 -27.75 2.79
C GLU A 7 12.88 -28.16 4.20
N THR A 8 14.16 -27.90 4.55
CA THR A 8 14.68 -28.10 5.91
C THR A 8 13.94 -27.23 6.93
N TRP A 9 13.82 -25.92 6.69
CA TRP A 9 13.10 -25.01 7.58
C TRP A 9 11.64 -25.43 7.75
N TYR A 10 10.96 -25.80 6.67
CA TYR A 10 9.56 -26.23 6.69
C TYR A 10 9.39 -27.50 7.52
N LEU A 11 10.27 -28.49 7.35
CA LEU A 11 10.22 -29.73 8.12
C LEU A 11 10.47 -29.49 9.61
N GLU A 12 11.43 -28.62 9.95
CA GLU A 12 11.75 -28.27 11.34
C GLU A 12 10.63 -27.49 12.05
N ASN A 13 9.88 -26.67 11.31
CA ASN A 13 8.89 -25.74 11.91
C ASN A 13 7.43 -26.21 11.74
N TRP A 14 7.14 -26.95 10.67
CA TRP A 14 5.78 -27.32 10.24
C TRP A 14 5.65 -28.81 9.85
N GLY A 15 6.76 -29.54 9.72
CA GLY A 15 6.77 -30.93 9.23
C GLY A 15 6.05 -31.94 10.14
N HIS A 16 5.88 -31.62 11.42
CA HIS A 16 5.23 -32.50 12.39
C HIS A 16 3.70 -32.48 12.35
N THR A 17 3.07 -31.56 11.60
CA THR A 17 1.59 -31.46 11.52
C THR A 17 0.97 -32.16 10.31
N GLU A 18 1.77 -32.73 9.40
CA GLU A 18 1.30 -33.33 8.13
C GLU A 18 1.47 -34.86 8.03
N ASP A 19 1.88 -35.55 9.10
CA ASP A 19 2.29 -36.98 9.10
C ASP A 19 1.17 -38.01 8.80
N HIS A 20 -0.01 -37.61 8.33
CA HIS A 20 -1.15 -38.52 8.07
C HIS A 20 -1.74 -38.50 6.66
N LEU A 21 -1.11 -37.83 5.68
CA LEU A 21 -1.63 -37.78 4.31
C LEU A 21 -0.68 -38.46 3.32
N GLU A 22 -0.86 -39.77 3.12
CA GLU A 22 -0.18 -40.60 2.10
C GLU A 22 -0.39 -40.11 0.65
N THR A 23 -1.29 -39.16 0.42
CA THR A 23 -1.72 -38.70 -0.92
C THR A 23 -0.95 -37.50 -1.50
N LEU A 24 0.14 -37.05 -0.88
CA LEU A 24 0.83 -35.79 -1.24
C LEU A 24 2.13 -35.97 -2.02
N PHE A 25 2.39 -37.13 -2.63
CA PHE A 25 3.62 -37.36 -3.38
C PHE A 25 3.41 -37.27 -4.89
N GLU A 26 4.19 -36.44 -5.57
CA GLU A 26 4.30 -36.42 -7.03
C GLU A 26 5.60 -37.14 -7.43
N ARG A 27 5.51 -38.01 -8.44
CA ARG A 27 6.67 -38.71 -8.97
C ARG A 27 7.51 -37.73 -9.79
N SER A 28 8.81 -37.68 -9.53
CA SER A 28 9.72 -36.85 -10.33
C SER A 28 9.64 -37.24 -11.81
N PRO A 29 9.47 -36.28 -12.72
CA PRO A 29 9.60 -36.57 -14.15
C PRO A 29 11.03 -36.97 -14.54
N ASP A 30 12.03 -36.55 -13.76
CA ASP A 30 13.46 -36.75 -14.05
C ASP A 30 14.11 -37.90 -13.24
N ASP A 31 13.44 -38.39 -12.18
CA ASP A 31 13.93 -39.48 -11.34
C ASP A 31 12.84 -40.54 -11.15
N HIS A 32 13.06 -41.72 -11.71
CA HIS A 32 12.08 -42.82 -11.68
C HIS A 32 11.83 -43.38 -10.27
N TYR A 33 12.67 -43.05 -9.29
CA TYR A 33 12.57 -43.51 -7.90
C TYR A 33 12.30 -42.38 -6.89
N GLY A 34 12.36 -41.12 -7.31
CA GLY A 34 12.13 -39.95 -6.46
C GLY A 34 10.65 -39.59 -6.35
N TYR A 35 10.11 -39.68 -5.14
CA TYR A 35 8.81 -39.09 -4.79
C TYR A 35 9.06 -37.78 -4.04
N TYR A 36 8.49 -36.66 -4.52
CA TYR A 36 8.57 -35.38 -3.83
C TYR A 36 7.22 -35.02 -3.21
N ARG A 37 7.23 -34.43 -2.01
CA ARG A 37 6.01 -33.92 -1.37
C ARG A 37 5.49 -32.70 -2.14
N LEU A 38 4.40 -32.86 -2.87
CA LEU A 38 3.70 -31.83 -3.64
C LEU A 38 3.35 -30.61 -2.78
N GLY A 39 2.92 -30.85 -1.53
CA GLY A 39 2.61 -29.80 -0.55
C GLY A 39 3.81 -28.88 -0.27
N VAL A 40 5.00 -29.45 -0.13
CA VAL A 40 6.23 -28.69 0.14
C VAL A 40 6.61 -27.79 -1.05
N ARG A 41 6.44 -28.27 -2.28
CA ARG A 41 6.69 -27.45 -3.49
C ARG A 41 5.68 -26.30 -3.59
N MET A 42 4.40 -26.57 -3.36
CA MET A 42 3.36 -25.54 -3.39
C MET A 42 3.59 -24.49 -2.30
N SER A 43 3.93 -24.92 -1.08
CA SER A 43 4.29 -24.02 0.03
C SER A 43 5.52 -23.18 -0.28
N HIS A 44 6.56 -23.77 -0.89
CA HIS A 44 7.75 -23.02 -1.31
C HIS A 44 7.43 -21.99 -2.40
N GLN A 45 6.64 -22.36 -3.41
CA GLN A 45 6.22 -21.44 -4.46
C GLN A 45 5.37 -20.29 -3.90
N ALA A 46 4.43 -20.61 -3.01
CA ALA A 46 3.61 -19.61 -2.32
C ALA A 46 4.48 -18.67 -1.46
N TRP A 47 5.46 -19.21 -0.74
CA TRP A 47 6.41 -18.41 0.04
C TRP A 47 7.27 -17.50 -0.86
N GLN A 48 7.78 -18.01 -1.98
CA GLN A 48 8.56 -17.20 -2.93
C GLN A 48 7.73 -16.05 -3.49
N GLU A 49 6.49 -16.32 -3.87
CA GLU A 49 5.58 -15.29 -4.39
C GLU A 49 5.23 -14.25 -3.31
N ALA A 50 4.92 -14.69 -2.09
CA ALA A 50 4.67 -13.80 -0.97
C ALA A 50 5.89 -12.93 -0.64
N THR A 51 7.09 -13.48 -0.73
CA THR A 51 8.34 -12.75 -0.50
C THR A 51 8.55 -11.68 -1.57
N LYS A 52 8.39 -12.03 -2.85
CA LYS A 52 8.46 -11.04 -3.96
C LYS A 52 7.44 -9.92 -3.79
N GLN A 53 6.21 -10.25 -3.43
CA GLN A 53 5.17 -9.24 -3.18
C GLN A 53 5.51 -8.35 -1.99
N ALA A 54 6.07 -8.91 -0.92
CA ALA A 54 6.52 -8.14 0.25
C ALA A 54 7.68 -7.19 -0.13
N GLU A 55 8.67 -7.68 -0.86
CA GLU A 55 9.80 -6.87 -1.36
C GLU A 55 9.32 -5.72 -2.25
N ALA A 56 8.39 -5.99 -3.18
CA ALA A 56 7.80 -4.97 -4.04
C ALA A 56 7.03 -3.90 -3.25
N LYS A 57 6.27 -4.31 -2.22
CA LYS A 57 5.57 -3.39 -1.31
C LYS A 57 6.55 -2.54 -0.51
N CYS A 58 7.62 -3.14 0.02
CA CYS A 58 8.66 -2.42 0.74
C CYS A 58 9.36 -1.38 -0.15
N ALA A 59 9.70 -1.74 -1.39
CA ALA A 59 10.30 -0.81 -2.35
C ALA A 59 9.37 0.36 -2.68
N ALA A 60 8.08 0.09 -2.91
CA ALA A 60 7.08 1.13 -3.17
C ALA A 60 6.89 2.07 -1.97
N LEU A 61 6.89 1.55 -0.74
CA LEU A 61 6.80 2.36 0.47
C LEU A 61 8.06 3.20 0.69
N ALA A 62 9.24 2.65 0.42
CA ALA A 62 10.50 3.39 0.53
C ALA A 62 10.53 4.58 -0.44
N ALA A 63 10.04 4.41 -1.68
CA ALA A 63 9.91 5.50 -2.64
C ALA A 63 8.97 6.61 -2.13
N LYS A 64 7.75 6.25 -1.68
CA LYS A 64 6.80 7.22 -1.12
C LYS A 64 7.37 7.99 0.08
N LEU A 65 8.12 7.30 0.96
CA LEU A 65 8.74 7.93 2.11
C LEU A 65 9.83 8.92 1.69
N SER A 66 10.63 8.58 0.66
CA SER A 66 11.63 9.50 0.10
C SER A 66 10.98 10.79 -0.42
N ASP A 67 9.88 10.69 -1.15
CA ASP A 67 9.18 11.85 -1.72
C ASP A 67 8.62 12.77 -0.62
N VAL A 68 7.95 12.18 0.38
CA VAL A 68 7.42 12.95 1.53
C VAL A 68 8.54 13.59 2.34
N CYS A 69 9.68 12.90 2.53
CA CYS A 69 10.83 13.49 3.21
C CYS A 69 11.44 14.66 2.43
N ALA A 70 11.52 14.58 1.10
CA ALA A 70 12.02 15.68 0.27
C ALA A 70 11.12 16.92 0.39
N GLU A 71 9.80 16.75 0.31
CA GLU A 71 8.83 17.83 0.51
C GLU A 71 8.94 18.45 1.90
N ASN A 72 9.13 17.63 2.94
CA ASN A 72 9.28 18.10 4.32
C ASN A 72 10.54 18.97 4.50
N GLU A 73 11.66 18.60 3.87
CA GLU A 73 12.89 19.39 3.90
C GLU A 73 12.74 20.73 3.17
N GLU A 74 11.97 20.77 2.07
CA GLU A 74 11.65 22.00 1.38
C GLU A 74 10.79 22.94 2.24
N LEU A 75 9.74 22.42 2.87
CA LEU A 75 8.90 23.17 3.80
C LEU A 75 9.69 23.72 4.99
N LYS A 76 10.59 22.92 5.58
CA LYS A 76 11.49 23.38 6.64
C LYS A 76 12.38 24.53 6.17
N ARG A 77 12.92 24.43 4.95
CA ARG A 77 13.78 25.47 4.37
C ARG A 77 12.98 26.76 4.16
N ALA A 78 11.75 26.68 3.62
CA ALA A 78 10.86 27.82 3.47
C ALA A 78 10.50 28.47 4.82
N ASN A 79 10.16 27.66 5.83
CA ASN A 79 9.86 28.15 7.18
C ASN A 79 11.08 28.82 7.82
N SER A 80 12.28 28.29 7.63
CA SER A 80 13.51 28.92 8.13
C SER A 80 13.75 30.28 7.50
N VAL A 81 13.50 30.43 6.19
CA VAL A 81 13.61 31.71 5.49
C VAL A 81 12.58 32.71 6.03
N ALA A 82 11.33 32.28 6.22
CA ALA A 82 10.28 33.11 6.79
C ALA A 82 10.62 33.58 8.21
N LEU A 83 11.13 32.69 9.06
CA LEU A 83 11.57 33.04 10.41
C LEU A 83 12.72 34.06 10.41
N ASN A 84 13.68 33.93 9.49
CA ASN A 84 14.78 34.89 9.37
C ASN A 84 14.27 36.27 8.93
N ILE A 85 13.32 36.32 8.00
CA ILE A 85 12.68 37.57 7.56
C ILE A 85 11.91 38.23 8.72
N LEU A 86 11.19 37.45 9.52
CA LEU A 86 10.43 37.97 10.66
C LEU A 86 11.32 38.48 11.80
N ASN A 87 12.53 37.93 11.95
CA ASN A 87 13.48 38.33 13.00
C ASN A 87 14.35 39.54 12.61
N ASP A 88 14.29 39.99 11.36
CA ASP A 88 14.99 41.18 10.86
C ASP A 88 14.00 42.34 10.71
N GLU A 89 14.06 43.32 11.62
CA GLU A 89 13.09 44.43 11.71
C GLU A 89 12.99 45.25 10.41
N ASP A 90 14.09 45.46 9.69
CA ASP A 90 14.11 46.23 8.43
C ASP A 90 13.49 45.43 7.27
N THR A 91 13.75 44.12 7.25
CA THR A 91 13.23 43.20 6.23
C THR A 91 11.77 42.81 6.49
N MET A 92 11.35 42.76 7.76
CA MET A 92 9.98 42.46 8.19
C MET A 92 8.98 43.50 7.67
N ILE A 93 9.31 44.79 7.77
CA ILE A 93 8.43 45.88 7.29
C ILE A 93 8.25 45.77 5.78
N THR A 94 9.33 45.57 5.02
CA THR A 94 9.28 45.50 3.55
C THR A 94 8.52 44.24 3.06
N SER A 95 8.75 43.10 3.71
CA SER A 95 8.11 41.82 3.36
C SER A 95 6.63 41.75 3.77
N LEU A 96 6.22 42.31 4.91
CA LEU A 96 4.80 42.37 5.33
C LEU A 96 3.95 43.19 4.35
N TRP A 97 4.46 44.30 3.83
CA TRP A 97 3.76 45.10 2.81
C TRP A 97 3.59 44.36 1.48
N THR A 98 4.52 43.45 1.16
CA THR A 98 4.49 42.67 -0.08
C THR A 98 3.63 41.41 0.05
N SER A 99 3.59 40.79 1.24
CA SER A 99 2.85 39.53 1.50
C SER A 99 1.40 39.73 1.94
N SER A 100 1.02 40.92 2.42
CA SER A 100 -0.37 41.23 2.84
C SER A 100 -1.42 41.06 1.72
N VAL A 101 -0.99 40.82 0.48
CA VAL A 101 -1.86 40.61 -0.70
C VAL A 101 -2.02 39.13 -1.08
N HIS A 102 -1.18 38.21 -0.59
CA HIS A 102 -1.20 36.81 -1.05
C HIS A 102 -1.36 35.81 0.09
N LYS A 103 -2.53 35.18 0.16
CA LYS A 103 -2.73 33.94 0.92
C LYS A 103 -1.92 32.83 0.23
N VAL A 104 -0.72 32.57 0.71
CA VAL A 104 0.08 31.42 0.23
C VAL A 104 -0.45 30.17 0.91
N VAL A 105 -1.17 29.35 0.16
CA VAL A 105 -1.45 27.96 0.56
C VAL A 105 -0.23 27.15 0.11
N ALA A 106 0.49 26.54 1.06
CA ALA A 106 1.56 25.63 0.71
C ALA A 106 0.94 24.39 0.06
N GLU A 107 1.28 24.13 -1.20
CA GLU A 107 0.88 22.91 -1.89
C GLU A 107 1.82 21.78 -1.47
N THR A 108 1.25 20.63 -1.10
CA THR A 108 1.96 19.48 -0.56
C THR A 108 1.65 18.23 -1.37
N PRO A 109 2.02 18.19 -2.66
CA PRO A 109 1.50 17.21 -3.61
C PRO A 109 1.85 15.76 -3.24
N ALA A 110 3.02 15.49 -2.65
CA ALA A 110 3.40 14.14 -2.22
C ALA A 110 2.65 13.74 -0.95
N THR A 111 2.50 14.66 0.00
CA THR A 111 1.69 14.44 1.21
C THR A 111 0.22 14.22 0.85
N ASP A 112 -0.35 15.04 -0.03
CA ASP A 112 -1.74 14.96 -0.49
C ASP A 112 -2.00 13.67 -1.26
N ALA A 113 -1.07 13.27 -2.13
CA ALA A 113 -1.12 11.99 -2.83
C ALA A 113 -1.12 10.81 -1.86
N TRP A 114 -0.25 10.85 -0.83
CA TRP A 114 -0.19 9.80 0.17
C TRP A 114 -1.49 9.71 1.00
N VAL A 115 -2.02 10.85 1.45
CA VAL A 115 -3.29 10.90 2.20
C VAL A 115 -4.44 10.36 1.35
N ASN A 116 -4.52 10.74 0.07
CA ASN A 116 -5.57 10.26 -0.83
C ASN A 116 -5.46 8.76 -1.09
N GLU A 117 -4.25 8.21 -1.22
CA GLU A 117 -4.04 6.78 -1.32
C GLU A 117 -4.50 6.03 -0.05
N GLN A 118 -4.21 6.57 1.14
CA GLN A 118 -4.71 5.96 2.40
C GLN A 118 -6.23 5.99 2.48
N ARG A 119 -6.87 7.09 2.06
CA ARG A 119 -8.34 7.18 1.98
C ARG A 119 -8.90 6.16 0.97
N ALA A 120 -8.26 5.99 -0.18
CA ALA A 120 -8.66 5.01 -1.19
C ALA A 120 -8.53 3.56 -0.68
N ALA A 121 -7.47 3.25 0.06
CA ALA A 121 -7.30 1.96 0.72
C ALA A 121 -8.41 1.70 1.74
N GLY A 122 -8.80 2.73 2.52
CA GLY A 122 -9.95 2.68 3.43
C GLY A 122 -11.26 2.37 2.71
N ALA A 123 -11.56 3.07 1.61
CA ALA A 123 -12.76 2.82 0.80
C ALA A 123 -12.79 1.40 0.21
N THR A 124 -11.64 0.88 -0.25
CA THR A 124 -11.51 -0.50 -0.73
C THR A 124 -11.81 -1.53 0.37
N ARG A 125 -11.38 -1.26 1.61
CA ARG A 125 -11.67 -2.13 2.75
C ARG A 125 -13.16 -2.15 3.08
N VAL A 126 -13.84 -1.00 2.98
CA VAL A 126 -15.30 -0.93 3.14
C VAL A 126 -16.00 -1.76 2.07
N GLU A 127 -15.62 -1.63 0.80
CA GLU A 127 -16.13 -2.46 -0.30
C GLU A 127 -16.00 -3.95 0.01
N THR A 128 -14.79 -4.38 0.42
CA THR A 128 -14.49 -5.79 0.71
C THR A 128 -15.36 -6.32 1.85
N ASN A 129 -15.53 -5.54 2.91
CA ASN A 129 -16.39 -5.93 4.03
C ASN A 129 -17.86 -6.05 3.61
N ILE A 130 -18.36 -5.10 2.79
CA ILE A 130 -19.73 -5.13 2.29
C ILE A 130 -19.95 -6.37 1.43
N ARG A 131 -19.00 -6.71 0.55
CA ARG A 131 -19.04 -7.92 -0.27
C ARG A 131 -19.04 -9.20 0.56
N ALA A 132 -18.22 -9.27 1.61
CA ALA A 132 -18.24 -10.41 2.52
C ALA A 132 -19.60 -10.57 3.23
N CYS A 133 -20.21 -9.47 3.69
CA CYS A 133 -21.56 -9.50 4.27
C CYS A 133 -22.63 -9.94 3.26
N TYR A 134 -22.50 -9.54 1.99
CA TYR A 134 -23.39 -9.98 0.91
C TYR A 134 -23.35 -11.49 0.69
N GLU A 135 -22.14 -12.05 0.64
CA GLU A 135 -21.92 -13.48 0.45
C GLU A 135 -22.48 -14.31 1.62
N GLU A 136 -22.48 -13.75 2.83
CA GLU A 136 -23.03 -14.39 4.04
C GLU A 136 -24.57 -14.31 4.11
N PHE A 137 -25.20 -13.25 3.56
CA PHE A 137 -26.65 -13.01 3.63
C PHE A 137 -27.28 -12.61 2.28
N PRO A 138 -27.30 -13.52 1.28
CA PRO A 138 -27.62 -13.19 -0.12
C PRO A 138 -29.09 -12.79 -0.36
N GLU A 139 -30.00 -13.11 0.55
CA GLU A 139 -31.42 -12.73 0.44
C GLU A 139 -31.74 -11.36 1.06
N SER A 140 -30.83 -10.79 1.85
CA SER A 140 -31.05 -9.50 2.48
C SER A 140 -30.59 -8.37 1.55
N SER A 141 -31.55 -7.60 1.03
CA SER A 141 -31.31 -6.28 0.40
C SER A 141 -30.26 -6.24 -0.74
N ARG A 142 -30.25 -7.28 -1.59
CA ARG A 142 -29.29 -7.49 -2.68
C ARG A 142 -28.96 -6.23 -3.48
N ASP A 143 -29.99 -5.50 -3.92
CA ASP A 143 -29.85 -4.30 -4.76
C ASP A 143 -29.14 -3.14 -4.04
N ILE A 144 -29.40 -2.96 -2.73
CA ILE A 144 -28.79 -1.90 -1.92
C ILE A 144 -27.31 -2.22 -1.66
N VAL A 145 -26.99 -3.48 -1.44
CA VAL A 145 -25.63 -3.93 -1.12
C VAL A 145 -24.73 -3.85 -2.35
N ASP A 146 -25.24 -4.23 -3.54
CA ASP A 146 -24.53 -4.09 -4.81
C ASP A 146 -24.23 -2.61 -5.14
N GLU A 147 -25.19 -1.70 -4.86
CA GLU A 147 -24.97 -0.26 -5.01
C GLU A 147 -23.89 0.27 -4.06
N CYS A 148 -23.88 -0.18 -2.79
CA CYS A 148 -22.87 0.20 -1.81
C CYS A 148 -21.46 -0.27 -2.20
N ILE A 149 -21.33 -1.48 -2.76
CA ILE A 149 -20.06 -1.99 -3.31
C ILE A 149 -19.57 -1.08 -4.42
N GLN A 150 -20.44 -0.73 -5.38
CA GLN A 150 -20.06 0.12 -6.50
C GLN A 150 -19.66 1.54 -6.06
N ILE A 151 -20.37 2.13 -5.10
CA ILE A 151 -20.05 3.45 -4.53
C ILE A 151 -18.68 3.43 -3.87
N ALA A 152 -18.38 2.40 -3.06
CA ALA A 152 -17.10 2.27 -2.38
C ALA A 152 -15.94 2.12 -3.39
N ALA A 153 -16.11 1.28 -4.41
CA ALA A 153 -15.14 1.09 -5.48
C ALA A 153 -14.88 2.39 -6.27
N ASN A 154 -15.95 3.09 -6.68
CA ASN A 154 -15.85 4.35 -7.41
C ASN A 154 -15.16 5.44 -6.58
N THR A 155 -15.47 5.52 -5.28
CA THR A 155 -14.84 6.47 -4.35
C THR A 155 -13.34 6.19 -4.23
N ALA A 156 -12.94 4.92 -4.11
CA ALA A 156 -11.54 4.53 -4.08
C ALA A 156 -10.80 4.92 -5.37
N ALA A 157 -11.44 4.76 -6.53
CA ALA A 157 -10.85 5.14 -7.83
C ALA A 157 -10.70 6.66 -7.95
N GLN A 158 -11.71 7.43 -7.59
CA GLN A 158 -11.67 8.90 -7.62
C GLN A 158 -10.57 9.45 -6.72
N LEU A 159 -10.43 8.92 -5.50
CA LEU A 159 -9.38 9.34 -4.57
C LEU A 159 -7.97 9.11 -5.13
N ARG A 160 -7.75 8.03 -5.90
CA ARG A 160 -6.46 7.78 -6.57
C ARG A 160 -6.24 8.66 -7.81
N GLY A 161 -7.30 8.95 -8.56
CA GLY A 161 -7.25 9.72 -9.81
C GLY A 161 -7.31 11.25 -9.64
N SER A 162 -7.54 11.76 -8.42
CA SER A 162 -7.71 13.21 -8.17
C SER A 162 -6.42 14.05 -8.34
N GLN A 163 -5.33 13.48 -8.87
CA GLN A 163 -4.09 14.20 -9.12
C GLN A 163 -4.09 15.06 -10.40
N ASP A 164 -5.06 14.92 -11.30
CA ASP A 164 -4.97 15.46 -12.68
C ASP A 164 -5.85 16.68 -13.02
N GLY A 165 -6.44 17.41 -12.07
CA GLY A 165 -7.37 18.49 -12.43
C GLY A 165 -7.51 19.60 -11.41
N GLY A 166 -6.64 20.60 -11.51
CA GLY A 166 -6.68 21.78 -10.65
C GLY A 166 -5.99 23.05 -11.15
N THR A 167 -5.68 23.19 -12.45
CA THR A 167 -5.49 24.53 -13.04
C THR A 167 -6.84 25.25 -13.02
N ARG A 168 -7.09 26.02 -11.96
CA ARG A 168 -8.14 27.04 -11.94
C ARG A 168 -7.54 28.35 -12.46
N GLU A 169 -7.91 28.69 -13.69
CA GLU A 169 -7.90 30.06 -14.21
C GLU A 169 -8.81 30.98 -13.38
#